data_AF-A0A2I6SWA9-F1
#
_entry.id   AF-A0A2I6SWA9-F1
#
_cell.length_a   1.000
_cell.length_b   1.000
_cell.length_c   1.000
_cell.angle_alpha   90.00
_cell.angle_beta   90.00
_cell.angle_gamma   90.00
#
_symmetry.space_group_name_H-M   'P 1'
#
loop_
_entity.id
_entity.type
_entity.pdbx_description
1 polymer ?
#
loop_
_entity_poly.entity_id
_entity_poly.type
_entity_poly.pdbx_seq_one_letter_code
_entity_poly.pdbx_strand_id
1 'polypeptide(L)'
;MDIFDHILSSREVMEKKKYLKENIKYLRNKNKLSYDKFATYVKISRFAIVNIEKGLTEDPSIVTIIAIAKAFDITVGDLLYKDLKGGE
;
A
#
# COMPACT_ATOMS: atom_id res chain seq x y z
N MET A 1 7.10 12.71 -30.91
CA MET A 1 6.63 11.74 -29.90
C MET A 1 6.38 10.46 -30.66
N ASP A 2 7.28 9.51 -30.49
CA ASP A 2 7.34 8.32 -31.33
C ASP A 2 6.37 7.21 -30.83
N ILE A 3 6.26 6.13 -31.60
CA ILE A 3 5.45 4.97 -31.19
C ILE A 3 5.98 4.36 -29.87
N PHE A 4 7.27 4.47 -29.57
CA PHE A 4 7.82 4.01 -28.30
C PHE A 4 7.36 4.88 -27.14
N ASP A 5 7.23 6.19 -27.28
CA ASP A 5 6.65 7.10 -26.28
C ASP A 5 5.19 6.75 -26.00
N HIS A 6 4.41 6.42 -27.04
CA HIS A 6 3.00 6.04 -26.91
C HIS A 6 2.81 4.65 -26.27
N ILE A 7 3.71 3.71 -26.56
CA ILE A 7 3.79 2.38 -25.92
C ILE A 7 4.28 2.50 -24.47
N LEU A 8 5.29 3.34 -24.19
CA LEU A 8 5.82 3.63 -22.86
C LEU A 8 4.75 4.29 -21.98
N SER A 9 4.01 5.26 -22.51
CA SER A 9 2.86 5.88 -21.84
C SER A 9 1.76 4.86 -21.54
N SER A 10 1.45 3.96 -22.48
CA SER A 10 0.45 2.91 -22.26
C SER A 10 0.91 1.82 -21.27
N ARG A 11 2.23 1.66 -21.06
CA ARG A 11 2.84 0.70 -20.11
C ARG A 11 3.04 1.30 -18.70
N GLU A 12 3.29 2.60 -18.60
CA GLU A 12 3.20 3.37 -17.33
C GLU A 12 1.79 3.36 -16.74
N VAL A 13 0.77 3.25 -17.59
CA VAL A 13 -0.65 3.22 -17.23
C VAL A 13 -1.07 1.92 -16.52
N MET A 14 -0.26 0.85 -16.49
CA MET A 14 -0.66 -0.44 -15.89
C MET A 14 -0.16 -0.79 -14.48
N GLU A 15 0.89 -0.19 -13.88
CA GLU A 15 1.55 -0.81 -12.70
C GLU A 15 1.93 0.13 -11.56
N LYS A 16 1.15 1.19 -11.30
CA LYS A 16 1.34 1.99 -10.07
C LYS A 16 0.46 1.42 -8.96
N LYS A 17 1.07 1.12 -7.79
CA LYS A 17 0.38 0.75 -6.53
C LYS A 17 -0.56 1.89 -6.10
N LYS A 18 -1.73 1.95 -6.70
CA LYS A 18 -2.61 3.13 -6.68
C LYS A 18 -3.14 3.44 -5.29
N TYR A 19 -3.25 2.43 -4.42
CA TYR A 19 -3.92 2.57 -3.13
C TYR A 19 -3.08 2.13 -1.93
N LEU A 20 -1.82 1.70 -2.10
CA LEU A 20 -1.06 1.09 -0.99
C LEU A 20 -0.99 1.99 0.25
N LYS A 21 -0.58 3.24 0.08
CA LYS A 21 -0.44 4.22 1.19
C LYS A 21 -1.79 4.48 1.85
N GLU A 22 -2.82 4.71 1.03
CA GLU A 22 -4.17 5.06 1.44
C GLU A 22 -4.83 3.90 2.19
N ASN A 23 -4.65 2.67 1.68
CA ASN A 23 -5.16 1.44 2.26
C ASN A 23 -4.48 1.11 3.59
N ILE A 24 -3.16 1.23 3.69
CA ILE A 24 -2.44 1.05 4.96
C ILE A 24 -2.98 2.02 6.01
N LYS A 25 -3.11 3.30 5.65
CA LYS A 25 -3.66 4.33 6.53
C LYS A 25 -5.11 4.04 6.91
N TYR A 26 -5.93 3.59 5.96
CA TYR A 26 -7.32 3.22 6.19
C TYR A 26 -7.44 2.05 7.16
N LEU A 27 -6.72 0.96 6.92
CA LEU A 27 -6.72 -0.23 7.77
C LEU A 27 -6.30 0.12 9.20
N ARG A 28 -5.26 0.94 9.37
CA ARG A 28 -4.83 1.42 10.69
C ARG A 28 -5.93 2.22 11.40
N ASN A 29 -6.51 3.21 10.73
CA ASN A 29 -7.49 4.11 11.32
C ASN A 29 -8.83 3.42 11.61
N LYS A 30 -9.32 2.55 10.71
CA LYS A 30 -10.54 1.75 10.88
C LYS A 30 -10.47 0.89 12.13
N ASN A 31 -9.29 0.31 12.40
CA ASN A 31 -9.04 -0.51 13.59
C ASN A 31 -8.59 0.30 14.82
N LYS A 32 -8.60 1.64 14.76
CA LYS A 32 -8.20 2.55 15.84
C LYS A 32 -6.79 2.25 16.40
N LEU A 33 -5.88 1.82 15.54
CA LEU A 33 -4.51 1.48 15.93
C LEU A 33 -3.62 2.73 15.90
N SER A 34 -2.86 2.95 16.98
CA SER A 34 -1.71 3.85 16.93
C SER A 34 -0.62 3.27 16.02
N TYR A 35 0.36 4.07 15.62
CA TYR A 35 1.49 3.56 14.83
C TYR A 35 2.23 2.42 15.55
N ASP A 36 2.39 2.51 16.88
CA ASP A 36 3.04 1.47 17.69
C ASP A 36 2.22 0.18 17.75
N LYS A 37 0.91 0.29 17.99
CA LYS A 37 0.02 -0.89 17.99
C LYS A 37 -0.02 -1.55 16.62
N PHE A 38 -0.05 -0.73 15.56
CA PHE A 38 -0.09 -1.23 14.21
C PHE A 38 1.22 -1.93 13.81
N ALA A 39 2.36 -1.31 14.12
CA ALA A 39 3.69 -1.89 13.94
C ALA A 39 3.83 -3.26 14.60
N THR A 40 3.39 -3.39 15.85
CA THR A 40 3.38 -4.67 16.57
C THR A 40 2.44 -5.69 15.92
N TYR A 41 1.27 -5.25 15.47
CA TYR A 41 0.29 -6.12 14.84
C TYR A 41 0.78 -6.73 13.52
N VAL A 42 1.37 -5.91 12.64
CA VAL A 42 1.88 -6.35 11.32
C VAL A 42 3.35 -6.79 11.34
N LYS A 43 4.01 -6.73 12.51
CA LYS A 43 5.43 -7.06 12.73
C LYS A 43 6.39 -6.28 11.82
N ILE A 44 6.15 -4.98 11.66
CA ILE A 44 6.97 -4.03 10.89
C ILE A 44 7.36 -2.87 11.80
N SER A 45 8.48 -2.20 11.52
CA SER A 45 8.89 -1.05 12.33
C SER A 45 7.88 0.10 12.23
N ARG A 46 7.65 0.79 13.35
CA ARG A 46 6.83 2.00 13.42
C ARG A 46 7.26 3.06 12.39
N PHE A 47 8.57 3.23 12.20
CA PHE A 47 9.12 4.20 11.26
C PHE A 47 8.74 3.88 9.81
N ALA A 48 8.81 2.60 9.41
CA ALA A 48 8.40 2.17 8.08
C ALA A 48 6.91 2.48 7.84
N ILE A 49 6.03 2.13 8.78
CA ILE A 49 4.60 2.44 8.68
C ILE A 49 4.36 3.95 8.48
N VAL A 50 5.00 4.79 9.29
CA VAL A 50 4.85 6.25 9.20
C VAL A 50 5.33 6.78 7.84
N ASN A 51 6.47 6.29 7.34
CA ASN A 51 7.00 6.75 6.05
C ASN A 51 6.12 6.32 4.88
N ILE A 52 5.59 5.10 4.91
CA ILE A 52 4.66 4.61 3.90
C ILE A 52 3.39 5.46 3.89
N GLU A 53 2.78 5.68 5.06
CA GLU A 53 1.56 6.49 5.17
C GLU A 53 1.77 7.98 4.82
N LYS A 54 3.00 8.49 4.95
CA LYS A 54 3.37 9.84 4.49
C LYS A 54 3.70 9.89 3.01
N GLY A 55 4.02 8.76 2.38
CA GLY A 55 4.52 8.70 1.00
C GLY A 55 6.02 8.96 0.88
N LEU A 56 6.77 8.90 1.99
CA LEU A 56 8.23 8.95 1.99
C LEU A 56 8.86 7.62 1.57
N THR A 57 8.07 6.54 1.60
CA THR A 57 8.45 5.23 1.06
C THR A 57 7.38 4.81 0.05
N GLU A 58 7.62 5.12 -1.22
CA GLU A 58 6.70 4.83 -2.33
C GLU A 58 6.70 3.35 -2.72
N ASP A 59 7.84 2.67 -2.56
CA ASP A 59 8.00 1.26 -2.89
C ASP A 59 8.51 0.43 -1.70
N PRO A 60 7.61 0.03 -0.77
CA PRO A 60 7.99 -0.85 0.34
C PRO A 60 8.35 -2.25 -0.15
N SER A 61 9.21 -2.93 0.60
CA SER A 61 9.59 -4.31 0.28
C SER A 61 8.37 -5.24 0.14
N ILE A 62 8.47 -6.24 -0.72
CA ILE A 62 7.40 -7.23 -0.88
C ILE A 62 7.06 -7.95 0.44
N VAL A 63 8.05 -8.16 1.32
CA VAL A 63 7.85 -8.73 2.65
C VAL A 63 6.96 -7.85 3.51
N THR A 64 7.16 -6.53 3.48
CA THR A 64 6.31 -5.55 4.17
C THR A 64 4.86 -5.61 3.67
N ILE A 65 4.68 -5.66 2.36
CA ILE A 65 3.34 -5.68 1.74
C ILE A 65 2.61 -6.98 2.11
N ILE A 66 3.28 -8.13 2.03
CA ILE A 66 2.73 -9.43 2.43
C ILE A 66 2.38 -9.46 3.92
N ALA A 67 3.23 -8.91 4.78
CA ALA A 67 2.99 -8.91 6.23
C ALA A 67 1.71 -8.12 6.59
N ILE A 68 1.50 -6.97 5.96
CA ILE A 68 0.30 -6.16 6.15
C ILE A 68 -0.94 -6.89 5.60
N ALA A 69 -0.86 -7.42 4.38
CA ALA A 69 -1.96 -8.14 3.75
C ALA A 69 -2.40 -9.35 4.61
N LYS A 70 -1.44 -10.15 5.08
CA LYS A 70 -1.68 -11.29 5.97
C LYS A 70 -2.30 -10.88 7.31
N ALA A 71 -1.87 -9.76 7.89
CA ALA A 71 -2.39 -9.33 9.18
C ALA A 71 -3.89 -8.97 9.13
N PHE A 72 -4.37 -8.47 7.99
CA PHE A 72 -5.79 -8.12 7.80
C PHE A 72 -6.60 -9.14 7.00
N ASP A 73 -6.02 -10.30 6.68
CA ASP A 73 -6.67 -11.35 5.90
C ASP A 73 -7.22 -10.85 4.55
N ILE A 74 -6.42 -10.05 3.84
CA ILE A 74 -6.71 -9.56 2.49
C ILE A 74 -5.63 -10.00 1.51
N THR A 75 -5.92 -9.96 0.20
CA THR A 75 -4.89 -10.26 -0.79
C THR A 75 -3.93 -9.09 -0.97
N VAL A 76 -2.73 -9.37 -1.50
CA VAL A 76 -1.81 -8.30 -1.93
C VAL A 76 -2.46 -7.45 -3.03
N GLY A 77 -3.26 -8.07 -3.91
CA GLY A 77 -4.00 -7.37 -4.95
C GLY A 77 -4.96 -6.33 -4.37
N ASP A 78 -5.74 -6.71 -3.35
CA ASP A 78 -6.65 -5.80 -2.65
C ASP A 78 -5.89 -4.62 -2.03
N LEU A 79 -4.78 -4.91 -1.35
CA LEU A 79 -3.97 -3.89 -0.69
C LEU A 79 -3.37 -2.88 -1.68
N LEU A 80 -3.03 -3.29 -2.90
CA LEU A 80 -2.36 -2.45 -3.89
C LEU A 80 -3.32 -1.75 -4.85
N TYR A 81 -4.40 -2.42 -5.26
CA TYR A 81 -5.19 -2.04 -6.44
C TYR A 81 -6.68 -1.84 -6.16
N LYS A 82 -7.20 -2.20 -4.97
CA LYS A 82 -8.59 -1.90 -4.56
C LYS A 82 -8.61 -0.71 -3.60
N ASP A 83 -9.53 0.24 -3.80
CA ASP A 83 -9.78 1.27 -2.79
C ASP A 83 -10.56 0.66 -1.61
N LEU A 84 -9.90 0.42 -0.48
CA LEU A 84 -10.56 -0.18 0.69
C LEU A 84 -11.47 0.80 1.44
N LYS A 85 -11.36 2.11 1.18
CA LYS A 85 -12.18 3.14 1.83
C LYS A 85 -13.56 3.26 1.17
N GLY A 86 -13.63 3.13 -0.16
CA GLY A 86 -14.85 3.20 -0.95
C GLY A 86 -15.16 1.85 -1.60
N GLY A 87 -15.87 0.99 -0.89
CA GLY A 87 -16.19 -0.36 -1.39
C GLY A 87 -17.25 -0.34 -2.50
N GLU A 88 -16.88 -0.93 -3.64
CA GLU A 88 -17.52 -2.15 -4.17
C GLU A 88 -16.43 -3.24 -4.27
#